data_AF-X1HXB7-F1
#
_entry.id   AF-X1HXB7-F1
#
_cell.length_a   1.000
_cell.length_b   1.000
_cell.length_c   1.000
_cell.angle_alpha   90.00
_cell.angle_beta   90.00
_cell.angle_gamma   90.00
#
_symmetry.space_group_name_H-M   'P 1'
#
loop_
_entity.id
_entity.type
_entity.pdbx_description
1 polymer ?
#
loop_
_entity_poly.entity_id
_entity_poly.type
_entity_poly.pdbx_seq_one_letter_code
_entity_poly.pdbx_strand_id
1 'polypeptide(L)'
;MDISYLLKRGVAEIIIEDDMMELLRSGKKLRLKEGFDPSSPDIHLGHMVALRKLRQFQELGHQVVLIVGDWTAQIGDPSGVSVTRPMLSKEQVQANAETYMKQFFKVVDKGRTEVRWQGEWFGKFTLSDVIQLTSKFTIAQLLAREDFSNRYSTGQPITIAELLYPLLQAYDSVAIQADIEFGGTDQKFNLLVGRELQSILGQPPQQIFLVPILAGTDGSQKMSK
;
A
#
# COMPACT_ATOMS: atom_id res chain seq x y z
N MET A 1 18.67 -13.29 12.52
CA MET A 1 18.90 -11.95 11.93
C MET A 1 18.65 -10.92 13.01
N ASP A 2 19.50 -9.91 13.16
CA ASP A 2 19.32 -8.83 14.15
C ASP A 2 18.18 -7.89 13.73
N ILE A 3 17.24 -7.62 14.65
CA ILE A 3 16.11 -6.70 14.45
C ILE A 3 16.63 -5.29 14.12
N SER A 4 17.73 -4.83 14.74
CA SER A 4 18.27 -3.50 14.45
C SER A 4 18.71 -3.37 12.99
N TYR A 5 19.28 -4.44 12.42
CA TYR A 5 19.66 -4.48 11.01
C TYR A 5 18.44 -4.54 10.08
N LEU A 6 17.38 -5.24 10.46
CA LEU A 6 16.10 -5.29 9.73
C LEU A 6 15.50 -3.89 9.56
N LEU A 7 15.54 -3.07 10.61
CA LEU A 7 14.90 -1.76 10.64
C LEU A 7 15.75 -0.62 10.04
N LYS A 8 17.05 -0.83 9.83
CA LYS A 8 17.95 0.21 9.32
C LYS A 8 18.33 0.08 7.85
N ARG A 9 18.72 -1.12 7.39
CA ARG A 9 19.27 -1.28 6.04
C ARG A 9 18.17 -1.28 4.98
N GLY A 10 18.18 -0.33 4.05
CA GLY A 10 17.17 -0.29 2.98
C GLY A 10 15.78 0.08 3.50
N VAL A 11 15.75 0.93 4.53
CA VAL A 11 14.57 1.51 5.15
C VAL A 11 14.74 3.01 5.03
N ALA A 12 13.71 3.70 4.55
CA ALA A 12 13.69 5.15 4.48
C ALA A 12 13.17 5.74 5.78
N GLU A 13 12.08 5.18 6.30
CA GLU A 13 11.42 5.67 7.51
C GLU A 13 10.57 4.57 8.14
N ILE A 14 10.52 4.56 9.47
CA ILE A 14 9.53 3.81 10.26
C ILE A 14 8.83 4.84 11.13
N ILE A 15 7.50 4.81 11.14
CA ILE A 15 6.73 5.72 11.98
C ILE A 15 6.79 5.22 13.42
N ILE A 16 7.52 5.95 14.27
CA ILE A 16 7.82 5.62 15.68
C ILE A 16 8.56 4.27 15.78
N GLU A 17 9.89 4.30 15.61
CA GLU A 17 10.74 3.09 15.62
C GLU A 17 10.60 2.26 16.92
N ASP A 18 10.37 2.91 18.05
CA ASP A 18 10.18 2.23 19.34
C ASP A 18 8.92 1.35 19.36
N ASP A 19 7.80 1.83 18.82
CA ASP A 19 6.56 1.05 18.67
C ASP A 19 6.78 -0.17 17.77
N MET A 20 7.52 0.01 16.66
CA MET A 20 7.88 -1.09 15.76
C MET A 20 8.74 -2.15 16.46
N MET A 21 9.73 -1.72 17.26
CA MET A 21 10.56 -2.63 18.04
C MET A 21 9.74 -3.40 19.08
N GLU A 22 8.81 -2.73 19.76
CA GLU A 22 7.91 -3.38 20.73
C GLU A 22 7.00 -4.40 20.05
N LEU A 23 6.40 -4.03 18.91
CA LEU A 23 5.57 -4.92 18.10
C LEU A 23 6.33 -6.17 17.65
N LEU A 24 7.58 -6.02 17.19
CA LEU A 24 8.42 -7.15 16.78
C LEU A 24 8.87 -8.04 17.95
N ARG A 25 8.95 -7.49 19.16
CA ARG A 25 9.28 -8.24 20.39
C ARG A 25 8.07 -8.91 21.03
N SER A 26 6.85 -8.61 20.58
CA SER A 26 5.60 -9.14 21.15
C SER A 26 5.46 -10.67 21.05
N GLY A 27 6.23 -11.34 20.18
CA GLY A 27 6.09 -12.76 19.89
C GLY A 27 4.88 -13.11 19.01
N LYS A 28 4.06 -12.12 18.62
CA LYS A 28 2.94 -12.29 17.70
C LYS A 28 3.45 -12.60 16.29
N LYS A 29 2.77 -13.53 15.61
CA LYS A 29 2.92 -13.69 14.15
C LYS A 29 2.24 -12.51 13.44
N LEU A 30 3.02 -11.47 13.15
CA LEU A 30 2.54 -10.25 12.49
C LEU A 30 2.02 -10.50 11.07
N ARG A 31 0.99 -9.74 10.69
CA ARG A 31 0.40 -9.66 9.34
C ARG A 31 0.97 -8.44 8.61
N LEU A 32 1.75 -8.71 7.57
CA LEU A 32 2.48 -7.71 6.79
C LEU A 32 1.72 -7.41 5.50
N LYS A 33 1.07 -6.26 5.43
CA LYS A 33 0.37 -5.79 4.25
C LYS A 33 1.37 -5.29 3.20
N GLU A 34 1.24 -5.82 1.98
CA GLU A 34 1.80 -5.24 0.77
C GLU A 34 0.69 -5.20 -0.27
N GLY A 35 0.38 -4.02 -0.79
CA GLY A 35 -0.61 -3.86 -1.86
C GLY A 35 0.05 -3.64 -3.21
N PHE A 36 -0.60 -4.07 -4.28
CA PHE A 36 -0.23 -3.65 -5.63
C PHE A 36 -1.45 -3.47 -6.53
N ASP A 37 -1.38 -2.43 -7.36
CA ASP A 37 -2.36 -2.21 -8.42
C ASP A 37 -1.84 -2.86 -9.71
N PRO A 38 -2.53 -3.87 -10.27
CA PRO A 38 -2.15 -4.59 -11.50
C PRO A 38 -2.38 -3.72 -12.76
N SER A 39 -1.79 -2.53 -12.78
CA SER A 39 -1.86 -1.56 -13.88
C SER A 39 -0.97 -1.94 -15.08
N SER A 40 -0.05 -2.90 -14.89
CA SER A 40 0.78 -3.47 -15.96
C SER A 40 1.34 -4.83 -15.49
N PRO A 41 1.77 -5.72 -16.40
CA PRO A 41 2.13 -7.11 -16.07
C PRO A 41 3.41 -7.28 -15.22
N ASP A 42 4.41 -6.41 -15.37
CA ASP A 42 5.75 -6.71 -14.88
C ASP A 42 6.16 -5.91 -13.64
N ILE A 43 6.95 -6.53 -12.74
CA ILE A 43 7.64 -5.81 -11.67
C ILE A 43 9.00 -5.32 -12.17
N HIS A 44 9.36 -4.08 -11.85
CA HIS A 44 10.72 -3.56 -12.06
C HIS A 44 11.57 -3.64 -10.79
N LEU A 45 12.87 -3.35 -10.93
CA LEU A 45 13.85 -3.41 -9.83
C LEU A 45 13.49 -2.49 -8.66
N GLY A 46 12.74 -1.40 -8.89
CA GLY A 46 12.23 -0.55 -7.82
C GLY A 46 11.43 -1.29 -6.73
N HIS A 47 10.70 -2.35 -7.08
CA HIS A 47 9.95 -3.15 -6.10
C HIS A 47 10.86 -4.03 -5.24
N MET A 48 12.08 -4.35 -5.70
CA MET A 48 12.95 -5.33 -5.04
C MET A 48 13.36 -4.92 -3.63
N VAL A 49 13.37 -3.63 -3.30
CA VAL A 49 13.67 -3.16 -1.96
C VAL A 49 12.61 -3.64 -0.97
N ALA A 50 11.32 -3.43 -1.28
CA ALA A 50 10.19 -3.90 -0.48
C ALA A 50 10.12 -5.43 -0.45
N LEU A 51 10.24 -6.10 -1.60
CA LEU A 51 10.14 -7.57 -1.67
C LEU A 51 11.20 -8.28 -0.83
N ARG A 52 12.44 -7.77 -0.83
CA ARG A 52 13.52 -8.32 0.00
C ARG A 52 13.25 -8.10 1.49
N LYS A 53 12.59 -7.00 1.86
CA LYS A 53 12.16 -6.76 3.24
C LYS A 53 11.09 -7.74 3.65
N LEU A 54 10.02 -7.90 2.87
CA LEU A 54 8.97 -8.88 3.14
C LEU A 54 9.56 -10.29 3.34
N ARG A 55 10.51 -10.70 2.50
CA ARG A 55 11.23 -11.98 2.67
C ARG A 55 11.97 -12.08 4.01
N GLN A 56 12.67 -11.03 4.42
CA GLN A 56 13.37 -10.99 5.72
C GLN A 56 12.39 -11.13 6.89
N PHE A 57 11.23 -10.47 6.83
CA PHE A 57 10.21 -10.63 7.87
C PHE A 57 9.58 -12.04 7.84
N GLN A 58 9.41 -12.65 6.67
CA GLN A 58 8.97 -14.05 6.58
C GLN A 58 9.96 -15.02 7.21
N GLU A 59 11.28 -14.76 7.08
CA GLU A 59 12.33 -15.54 7.72
C GLU A 59 12.29 -15.43 9.25
N LEU A 60 11.74 -14.33 9.79
CA LEU A 60 11.42 -14.16 11.21
C LEU A 60 10.08 -14.80 11.63
N GLY A 61 9.36 -15.43 10.69
CA GLY A 61 8.14 -16.20 10.96
C GLY A 61 6.84 -15.44 10.73
N HIS A 62 6.90 -14.18 10.29
CA HIS A 62 5.71 -13.36 10.01
C HIS A 62 5.00 -13.79 8.72
N GLN A 63 3.76 -13.34 8.54
CA GLN A 63 2.91 -13.67 7.39
C GLN A 63 2.76 -12.45 6.49
N VAL A 64 3.08 -12.60 5.21
CA VAL A 64 2.75 -11.58 4.21
C VAL A 64 1.28 -11.72 3.82
N VAL A 65 0.60 -10.60 3.69
CA VAL A 65 -0.74 -10.51 3.12
C VAL A 65 -0.64 -9.59 1.90
N LEU A 66 -0.63 -10.22 0.72
CA LEU A 66 -0.54 -9.54 -0.56
C LEU A 66 -1.95 -9.14 -1.00
N ILE A 67 -2.18 -7.84 -1.13
CA ILE A 67 -3.46 -7.28 -1.59
C ILE A 67 -3.38 -7.03 -3.10
N VAL A 68 -4.27 -7.67 -3.85
CA VAL A 68 -4.48 -7.40 -5.27
C VAL A 68 -5.52 -6.29 -5.40
N GLY A 69 -5.08 -5.12 -5.85
CA GLY A 69 -5.89 -3.91 -6.00
C GLY A 69 -6.76 -3.91 -7.26
N ASP A 70 -7.73 -4.82 -7.37
CA ASP A 70 -8.60 -4.92 -8.56
C ASP A 70 -9.63 -3.78 -8.67
N TRP A 71 -9.96 -3.11 -7.56
CA TRP A 71 -10.81 -1.91 -7.55
C TRP A 71 -9.98 -0.63 -7.63
N THR A 72 -8.91 -0.53 -6.86
CA THR A 72 -8.00 0.62 -6.89
C THR A 72 -7.34 0.80 -8.26
N ALA A 73 -7.02 -0.29 -8.96
CA ALA A 73 -6.50 -0.22 -10.34
C ALA A 73 -7.50 0.39 -11.35
N GLN A 74 -8.81 0.33 -11.08
CA GLN A 74 -9.82 0.97 -11.93
C GLN A 74 -9.89 2.48 -11.69
N ILE A 75 -9.51 2.97 -10.51
CA ILE A 75 -9.41 4.40 -10.20
C ILE A 75 -8.05 4.96 -10.65
N GLY A 76 -6.98 4.21 -10.35
CA GLY A 76 -5.59 4.59 -10.54
C GLY A 76 -5.05 5.41 -9.36
N ASP A 77 -3.95 4.95 -8.76
CA ASP A 77 -3.26 5.68 -7.70
C ASP A 77 -2.78 7.06 -8.17
N PRO A 78 -3.23 8.18 -7.54
CA PRO A 78 -2.75 9.50 -7.87
C PRO A 78 -1.29 9.77 -7.39
N SER A 79 -0.66 8.86 -6.62
CA SER A 79 0.59 9.13 -5.89
C SER A 79 1.75 9.45 -6.82
N GLY A 80 2.15 10.71 -6.82
CA GLY A 80 3.26 11.22 -7.63
C GLY A 80 2.98 11.21 -9.13
N VAL A 81 1.71 11.25 -9.57
CA VAL A 81 1.34 11.39 -10.99
C VAL A 81 0.52 12.67 -11.22
N SER A 82 0.78 13.33 -12.35
CA SER A 82 0.13 14.58 -12.76
C SER A 82 -1.06 14.41 -13.71
N VAL A 83 -1.35 13.17 -14.15
CA VAL A 83 -2.40 12.86 -15.13
C VAL A 83 -3.20 11.64 -14.68
N THR A 84 -4.51 11.67 -14.90
CA THR A 84 -5.43 10.55 -14.64
C THR A 84 -5.05 9.32 -15.45
N ARG A 85 -5.01 8.14 -14.82
CA ARG A 85 -4.67 6.87 -15.48
C ARG A 85 -5.87 6.31 -16.26
N PRO A 86 -5.63 5.58 -17.37
CA PRO A 86 -6.70 4.90 -18.09
C PRO A 86 -7.28 3.74 -17.25
N MET A 87 -8.60 3.58 -17.26
CA MET A 87 -9.27 2.45 -16.60
C MET A 87 -9.00 1.14 -17.36
N LEU A 88 -8.70 0.06 -16.61
CA LEU A 88 -8.45 -1.27 -17.16
C LEU A 88 -9.69 -2.17 -17.06
N SER A 89 -9.83 -3.13 -17.98
CA SER A 89 -10.87 -4.15 -17.88
C SER A 89 -10.55 -5.17 -16.78
N LYS A 90 -11.57 -5.87 -16.25
CA LYS A 90 -11.37 -6.90 -15.23
C LYS A 90 -10.45 -8.02 -15.70
N GLU A 91 -10.55 -8.41 -16.97
CA GLU A 91 -9.72 -9.45 -17.59
C GLU A 91 -8.25 -9.00 -17.67
N GLN A 92 -8.01 -7.73 -18.00
CA GLN A 92 -6.66 -7.16 -18.02
C GLN A 92 -6.06 -7.08 -16.62
N VAL A 93 -6.84 -6.62 -15.63
CA VAL A 93 -6.45 -6.59 -14.22
C VAL A 93 -6.05 -7.98 -13.73
N GLN A 94 -6.86 -9.00 -14.04
CA GLN A 94 -6.59 -10.39 -13.70
C GLN A 94 -5.27 -10.90 -14.31
N ALA A 95 -5.08 -10.71 -15.62
CA ALA A 95 -3.87 -11.15 -16.32
C ALA A 95 -2.60 -10.46 -15.79
N ASN A 96 -2.69 -9.15 -15.51
CA ASN A 96 -1.61 -8.39 -14.90
C ASN A 96 -1.30 -8.86 -13.47
N ALA A 97 -2.32 -9.21 -12.68
CA ALA A 97 -2.13 -9.73 -11.34
C ALA A 97 -1.42 -11.09 -11.34
N GLU A 98 -1.77 -11.99 -12.27
CA GLU A 98 -1.14 -13.31 -12.40
C GLU A 98 0.35 -13.21 -12.74
N THR A 99 0.68 -12.34 -13.70
CA THR A 99 2.07 -12.08 -14.10
C THR A 99 2.88 -11.42 -12.98
N TYR A 100 2.30 -10.44 -12.28
CA TYR A 100 2.89 -9.82 -11.10
C TYR A 100 3.18 -10.85 -10.02
N MET A 101 2.18 -11.66 -9.63
CA MET A 101 2.32 -12.68 -8.59
C MET A 101 3.39 -13.71 -8.94
N LYS A 102 3.47 -14.14 -10.20
CA LYS A 102 4.53 -15.06 -10.66
C LYS A 102 5.93 -14.49 -10.42
N GLN A 103 6.11 -13.18 -10.55
CA GLN A 103 7.40 -12.51 -10.34
C GLN A 103 7.64 -12.21 -8.86
N PHE A 104 6.62 -11.76 -8.14
CA PHE A 104 6.63 -11.52 -6.70
C PHE A 104 7.10 -12.76 -5.92
N PHE A 105 6.54 -13.93 -6.25
CA PHE A 105 6.88 -15.19 -5.59
C PHE A 105 8.25 -15.78 -5.96
N LYS A 106 9.03 -15.11 -6.83
CA LYS A 106 10.46 -15.44 -7.01
C LYS A 106 11.30 -14.96 -5.81
N VAL A 107 10.81 -13.98 -5.06
CA VAL A 107 11.53 -13.38 -3.92
C VAL A 107 10.82 -13.69 -2.60
N VAL A 108 9.50 -13.51 -2.57
CA VAL A 108 8.68 -13.70 -1.36
C VAL A 108 8.17 -15.15 -1.30
N ASP A 109 8.16 -15.74 -0.12
CA ASP A 109 7.70 -17.12 0.10
C ASP A 109 6.19 -17.25 -0.10
N LYS A 110 5.77 -17.99 -1.13
CA LYS A 110 4.34 -18.27 -1.38
C LYS A 110 3.68 -19.05 -0.24
N GLY A 111 4.39 -19.98 0.42
CA GLY A 111 3.87 -20.77 1.53
C GLY A 111 3.63 -19.97 2.82
N ARG A 112 4.22 -18.78 2.92
CA ARG A 112 4.02 -17.82 4.03
C ARG A 112 3.34 -16.52 3.57
N THR A 113 2.58 -16.60 2.47
CA THR A 113 1.83 -15.47 1.91
C THR A 113 0.36 -15.82 1.78
N GLU A 114 -0.50 -14.94 2.26
CA GLU A 114 -1.94 -14.93 1.99
C GLU A 114 -2.20 -13.95 0.85
N VAL A 115 -2.91 -14.36 -0.20
CA VAL A 115 -3.30 -13.47 -1.30
C VAL A 115 -4.77 -13.11 -1.13
N ARG A 116 -5.09 -11.81 -1.15
CA ARG A 116 -6.43 -11.27 -0.94
C ARG A 116 -6.78 -10.31 -2.06
N TRP A 117 -8.01 -10.38 -2.56
CA TRP A 117 -8.49 -9.48 -3.61
C TRP A 117 -9.40 -8.42 -3.01
N GLN A 118 -9.27 -7.18 -3.45
CA GLN A 118 -10.14 -6.08 -3.02
C GLN A 118 -11.62 -6.35 -3.27
N GLY A 119 -11.94 -7.07 -4.35
CA GLY A 119 -13.28 -7.55 -4.64
C GLY A 119 -13.93 -8.39 -3.54
N GLU A 120 -13.17 -8.99 -2.63
CA GLU A 120 -13.71 -9.77 -1.52
C GLU A 120 -14.51 -8.93 -0.51
N TRP A 121 -14.14 -7.66 -0.34
CA TRP A 121 -14.87 -6.70 0.48
C TRP A 121 -15.63 -5.68 -0.37
N PHE A 122 -14.97 -4.99 -1.30
CA PHE A 122 -15.63 -3.93 -2.09
C PHE A 122 -16.72 -4.46 -3.03
N GLY A 123 -16.68 -5.73 -3.42
CA GLY A 123 -17.78 -6.37 -4.16
C GLY A 123 -19.10 -6.44 -3.38
N LYS A 124 -19.07 -6.21 -2.06
CA LYS A 124 -20.24 -6.22 -1.16
C LYS A 124 -20.54 -4.84 -0.57
N PHE A 125 -19.75 -3.82 -0.87
CA PHE A 125 -19.95 -2.48 -0.35
C PHE A 125 -21.27 -1.90 -0.87
N THR A 126 -22.10 -1.45 0.06
CA THR A 126 -23.30 -0.67 -0.22
C THR A 126 -22.97 0.83 -0.22
N LEU A 127 -23.90 1.64 -0.72
CA LEU A 127 -23.78 3.10 -0.61
C LEU A 127 -23.67 3.55 0.86
N SER A 128 -24.32 2.84 1.79
CA SER A 128 -24.21 3.13 3.22
C SER A 128 -22.76 2.93 3.71
N ASP A 129 -22.08 1.87 3.26
CA ASP A 129 -20.70 1.60 3.63
C ASP A 129 -19.75 2.67 3.08
N VAL A 130 -19.99 3.14 1.85
CA VAL A 130 -19.24 4.24 1.25
C VAL A 130 -19.43 5.53 2.07
N ILE A 131 -20.67 5.87 2.44
CA ILE A 131 -20.95 7.05 3.27
C ILE A 131 -20.29 6.93 4.64
N GLN A 132 -20.36 5.76 5.29
CA GLN A 132 -19.72 5.53 6.58
C GLN A 132 -18.21 5.70 6.49
N LEU A 133 -17.56 5.12 5.48
CA LEU A 133 -16.11 5.24 5.28
C LEU A 133 -15.70 6.68 5.01
N THR A 134 -16.37 7.35 4.06
CA THR A 134 -16.06 8.74 3.67
C THR A 134 -16.37 9.74 4.78
N SER A 135 -17.30 9.45 5.70
CA SER A 135 -17.58 10.31 6.86
C SER A 135 -16.43 10.37 7.88
N LYS A 136 -15.43 9.48 7.79
CA LYS A 136 -14.31 9.42 8.74
C LYS A 136 -13.19 10.40 8.45
N PHE A 137 -13.15 10.96 7.24
CA PHE A 137 -12.08 11.83 6.78
C PHE A 137 -12.64 13.11 6.17
N THR A 138 -11.91 14.20 6.36
CA THR A 138 -12.28 15.49 5.79
C THR A 138 -11.59 15.71 4.44
N ILE A 139 -12.22 16.51 3.59
CA ILE A 139 -11.58 16.97 2.34
C ILE A 139 -10.27 17.71 2.65
N ALA A 140 -10.20 18.48 3.75
CA ALA A 140 -8.99 19.19 4.15
C ALA A 140 -7.82 18.23 4.43
N GLN A 141 -8.06 17.10 5.10
CA GLN A 141 -7.03 16.08 5.31
C GLN A 141 -6.57 15.45 3.99
N LEU A 142 -7.50 15.12 3.08
CA LEU A 142 -7.15 14.56 1.77
C LEU A 142 -6.33 15.55 0.93
N LEU A 143 -6.70 16.82 0.92
CA LEU A 143 -5.98 17.88 0.22
C LEU A 143 -4.62 18.23 0.85
N ALA A 144 -4.31 17.77 2.06
CA ALA A 144 -2.99 17.93 2.66
C ALA A 144 -1.92 17.04 1.99
N ARG A 145 -2.35 16.04 1.20
CA ARG A 145 -1.47 15.23 0.36
C ARG A 145 -0.84 16.12 -0.72
N GLU A 146 0.47 16.00 -0.92
CA GLU A 146 1.25 16.94 -1.74
C GLU A 146 0.75 17.05 -3.19
N ASP A 147 0.44 15.93 -3.84
CA ASP A 147 -0.08 15.89 -5.21
C ASP A 147 -1.46 16.55 -5.35
N PHE A 148 -2.38 16.29 -4.42
CA PHE A 148 -3.68 16.94 -4.40
C PHE A 148 -3.57 18.44 -4.06
N SER A 149 -2.72 18.81 -3.11
CA SER A 149 -2.45 20.22 -2.78
C SER A 149 -1.93 20.99 -4.00
N ASN A 150 -0.96 20.42 -4.72
CA ASN A 150 -0.38 21.01 -5.92
C ASN A 150 -1.40 21.12 -7.06
N ARG A 151 -2.19 20.06 -7.31
CA ARG A 151 -3.23 20.09 -8.34
C ARG A 151 -4.33 21.10 -8.01
N TYR A 152 -4.79 21.13 -6.76
CA TYR A 152 -5.83 22.05 -6.32
C TYR A 152 -5.37 23.51 -6.41
N SER A 153 -4.15 23.83 -5.97
CA SER A 153 -3.59 25.19 -6.05
C SER A 153 -3.30 25.66 -7.48
N THR A 154 -3.02 24.74 -8.39
CA THR A 154 -2.79 25.04 -9.82
C THR A 154 -4.06 24.97 -10.68
N GLY A 155 -5.22 24.73 -10.07
CA GLY A 155 -6.50 24.61 -10.77
C GLY A 155 -6.61 23.36 -11.66
N GLN A 156 -5.72 22.39 -11.50
CA GLN A 156 -5.84 21.11 -12.18
C GLN A 156 -7.01 20.31 -11.60
N PRO A 157 -7.86 19.70 -12.43
CA PRO A 157 -9.00 18.92 -11.95
C PRO A 157 -8.56 17.79 -11.02
N ILE A 158 -9.32 17.52 -9.96
CA ILE A 158 -9.21 16.34 -9.10
C ILE A 158 -10.59 15.71 -9.06
N THR A 159 -10.70 14.45 -9.48
CA THR A 159 -11.99 13.75 -9.49
C THR A 159 -12.36 13.25 -8.09
N ILE A 160 -13.65 13.09 -7.82
CA ILE A 160 -14.12 12.48 -6.57
C ILE A 160 -13.59 11.03 -6.44
N ALA A 161 -13.49 10.31 -7.55
CA ALA A 161 -12.94 8.96 -7.56
C ALA A 161 -11.49 8.92 -7.05
N GLU A 162 -10.65 9.87 -7.45
CA GLU A 162 -9.26 9.98 -6.94
C GLU A 162 -9.22 10.23 -5.42
N LEU A 163 -10.16 11.00 -4.88
CA LEU A 163 -10.26 11.24 -3.43
C LEU A 163 -10.67 9.98 -2.64
N LEU A 164 -11.34 9.02 -3.29
CA LEU A 164 -11.69 7.74 -2.66
C LEU A 164 -10.49 6.80 -2.56
N TYR A 165 -9.47 6.94 -3.42
CA TYR A 165 -8.35 6.00 -3.48
C TYR A 165 -7.66 5.78 -2.13
N PRO A 166 -7.23 6.83 -1.37
CA PRO A 166 -6.59 6.62 -0.07
C PRO A 166 -7.50 5.91 0.93
N LEU A 167 -8.82 6.11 0.83
CA LEU A 167 -9.79 5.51 1.74
C LEU A 167 -9.99 4.01 1.44
N LEU A 168 -9.99 3.63 0.16
CA LEU A 168 -10.05 2.23 -0.25
C LEU A 168 -8.79 1.48 0.21
N GLN A 169 -7.61 2.03 -0.07
CA GLN A 169 -6.35 1.44 0.38
C GLN A 169 -6.29 1.35 1.92
N ALA A 170 -6.79 2.35 2.64
CA ALA A 170 -6.88 2.32 4.10
C ALA A 170 -7.80 1.22 4.61
N TYR A 171 -8.95 1.01 3.96
CA TYR A 171 -9.90 -0.03 4.34
C TYR A 171 -9.32 -1.44 4.16
N ASP A 172 -8.42 -1.64 3.19
CA ASP A 172 -7.72 -2.92 3.03
C ASP A 172 -7.02 -3.33 4.34
N SER A 173 -6.37 -2.38 5.04
CA SER A 173 -5.70 -2.62 6.32
C SER A 173 -6.66 -3.05 7.41
N VAL A 174 -7.85 -2.45 7.46
CA VAL A 174 -8.93 -2.82 8.39
C VAL A 174 -9.44 -4.23 8.09
N ALA A 175 -9.65 -4.53 6.81
CA ALA A 175 -10.20 -5.80 6.34
C ALA A 175 -9.28 -6.98 6.69
N ILE A 176 -7.96 -6.78 6.63
CA ILE A 176 -6.98 -7.82 6.94
C ILE A 176 -6.37 -7.71 8.34
N GLN A 177 -6.77 -6.73 9.16
CA GLN A 177 -6.17 -6.43 10.47
C GLN A 177 -4.64 -6.35 10.38
N ALA A 178 -4.15 -5.49 9.49
CA ALA A 178 -2.72 -5.34 9.23
C ALA A 178 -1.97 -4.89 10.49
N ASP A 179 -0.85 -5.53 10.80
CA ASP A 179 0.06 -5.12 11.87
C ASP A 179 1.12 -4.15 11.34
N ILE A 180 1.59 -4.37 10.11
CA ILE A 180 2.58 -3.53 9.41
C ILE A 180 2.13 -3.38 7.96
N GLU A 181 2.16 -2.16 7.41
CA GLU A 181 2.03 -1.92 5.97
C GLU A 181 3.35 -1.42 5.38
N PHE A 182 3.75 -2.03 4.27
CA PHE A 182 4.94 -1.67 3.51
C PHE A 182 4.57 -0.73 2.36
N GLY A 183 5.48 0.18 2.02
CA GLY A 183 5.29 1.09 0.89
C GLY A 183 6.55 1.87 0.55
N GLY A 184 6.60 2.42 -0.67
CA GLY A 184 7.59 3.45 -1.02
C GLY A 184 7.32 4.76 -0.26
N THR A 185 8.29 5.66 -0.21
CA THR A 185 8.11 6.98 0.44
C THR A 185 6.98 7.81 -0.18
N ASP A 186 6.61 7.55 -1.43
CA ASP A 186 5.45 8.15 -2.12
C ASP A 186 4.09 7.64 -1.63
N GLN A 187 4.06 6.54 -0.86
CA GLN A 187 2.85 5.98 -0.28
C GLN A 187 2.59 6.43 1.17
N LYS A 188 3.47 7.26 1.75
CA LYS A 188 3.41 7.67 3.16
C LYS A 188 2.02 8.18 3.58
N PHE A 189 1.41 9.03 2.75
CA PHE A 189 0.08 9.55 3.05
C PHE A 189 -0.97 8.44 3.13
N ASN A 190 -1.05 7.56 2.13
CA ASN A 190 -2.04 6.48 2.10
C ASN A 190 -1.88 5.52 3.28
N LEU A 191 -0.63 5.21 3.65
CA LEU A 191 -0.33 4.36 4.80
C LEU A 191 -0.75 5.01 6.14
N LEU A 192 -0.61 6.33 6.26
CA LEU A 192 -1.07 7.08 7.43
C LEU A 192 -2.60 7.10 7.53
N VAL A 193 -3.31 7.25 6.41
CA VAL A 193 -4.78 7.13 6.36
C VAL A 193 -5.23 5.74 6.81
N GLY A 194 -4.52 4.68 6.40
CA GLY A 194 -4.75 3.30 6.87
C GLY A 194 -4.59 3.16 8.38
N ARG A 195 -3.49 3.70 8.93
CA ARG A 195 -3.21 3.72 10.37
C ARG A 195 -4.29 4.46 11.16
N GLU A 196 -4.72 5.63 10.67
CA GLU A 196 -5.78 6.44 11.29
C GLU A 196 -7.13 5.72 11.24
N LEU A 197 -7.50 5.14 10.10
CA LEU A 197 -8.77 4.42 9.95
C LEU A 197 -8.87 3.23 10.90
N GLN A 198 -7.79 2.43 11.04
CA GLN A 198 -7.75 1.35 12.02
C GLN A 198 -8.02 1.87 13.44
N SER A 199 -7.37 2.98 13.83
CA SER A 199 -7.59 3.61 15.13
C SER A 199 -9.05 4.07 15.32
N ILE A 200 -9.64 4.72 14.31
CA ILE A 200 -11.04 5.18 14.33
C ILE A 200 -12.01 4.01 14.53
N LEU A 201 -11.69 2.84 13.96
CA LEU A 201 -12.49 1.63 14.05
C LEU A 201 -12.12 0.71 15.23
N GLY A 202 -11.26 1.18 16.14
CA GLY A 202 -10.88 0.46 17.35
C GLY A 202 -9.93 -0.72 17.12
N GLN A 203 -9.29 -0.80 15.96
CA GLN A 203 -8.19 -1.75 15.71
C GLN A 203 -6.85 -1.13 16.16
N PRO A 204 -5.86 -1.97 16.56
CA PRO A 204 -4.49 -1.50 16.72
C PRO A 204 -4.00 -0.83 15.43
N PRO A 205 -3.45 0.39 15.50
CA PRO A 205 -2.94 1.09 14.32
C PRO A 205 -1.72 0.37 13.76
N GLN A 206 -1.74 0.02 12.47
CA GLN A 206 -0.60 -0.61 11.80
C GLN A 206 0.65 0.25 11.91
N GLN A 207 1.81 -0.39 12.02
CA GLN A 207 3.08 0.27 11.85
C GLN A 207 3.36 0.51 10.36
N ILE A 208 4.06 1.59 10.04
CA ILE A 208 4.34 2.00 8.67
C ILE A 208 5.81 1.77 8.38
N PHE A 209 6.10 0.95 7.37
CA PHE A 209 7.45 0.59 6.96
C PHE A 209 7.73 1.16 5.55
N LEU A 210 8.42 2.29 5.50
CA LEU A 210 8.73 2.97 4.24
C LEU A 210 10.10 2.55 3.73
N VAL A 211 10.14 2.13 2.46
CA VAL A 211 11.39 1.84 1.75
C VAL A 211 11.76 2.99 0.81
N PRO A 212 13.06 3.21 0.55
CA PRO A 212 13.48 4.23 -0.40
C PRO A 212 12.98 3.90 -1.81
N ILE A 213 12.60 4.95 -2.55
CA ILE A 213 12.30 4.84 -3.97
C ILE A 213 13.62 4.70 -4.73
N LEU A 214 13.73 3.66 -5.56
CA LEU A 214 14.88 3.48 -6.43
C LEU A 214 14.79 4.44 -7.63
N ALA A 215 15.85 5.20 -7.89
CA ALA A 215 15.95 6.01 -9.10
C ALA A 215 16.00 5.12 -10.36
N GLY A 216 15.41 5.58 -11.45
CA GLY A 216 15.54 4.94 -12.76
C GLY A 216 16.97 4.99 -13.28
N THR A 217 17.24 4.29 -14.38
CA THR A 217 18.58 4.30 -15.02
C THR A 217 18.96 5.67 -15.59
N ASP A 218 17.99 6.57 -15.74
CA ASP A 218 18.17 7.99 -16.06
C ASP A 218 18.69 8.81 -14.87
N GLY A 219 18.64 8.27 -13.65
CA GLY A 219 19.16 8.89 -12.44
C GLY A 219 18.32 10.05 -11.88
N SER A 220 17.17 10.36 -12.49
CA SER A 220 16.35 11.52 -12.13
C SER A 220 14.94 11.14 -11.69
N GLN A 221 14.23 10.37 -12.49
CA GLN A 221 12.87 9.92 -12.19
C GLN A 221 12.89 8.70 -11.28
N LYS A 222 11.79 8.49 -10.57
CA LYS A 222 11.57 7.22 -9.89
C LYS A 222 11.56 6.10 -10.92
N MET A 223 12.13 4.95 -10.57
CA MET A 223 12.02 3.77 -11.42
C MET A 223 10.55 3.38 -11.52
N SER A 224 10.00 3.54 -12.71
CA SER A 224 8.67 3.09 -13.10
C SER A 224 8.79 2.01 -14.16
N LYS A 225 7.64 1.44 -14.52
CA LYS A 225 7.50 0.62 -15.72
C LYS A 225 7.67 1.48 -16.98
#